data_AF-A0A519YLE3-F1
#
_entry.id   AF-A0A519YLE3-F1
#
_cell.length_a   1.000
_cell.length_b   1.000
_cell.length_c   1.000
_cell.angle_alpha   90.00
_cell.angle_beta   90.00
_cell.angle_gamma   90.00
#
_symmetry.space_group_name_H-M   'P 1'
#
loop_
_entity.id
_entity.type
_entity.pdbx_description
1 polymer ?
#
loop_
_entity_poly.entity_id
_entity_poly.type
_entity_poly.pdbx_seq_one_letter_code
_entity_poly.pdbx_strand_id
1 'polypeptide(L)'
;MPLSSDVQQRINTWLTPAYDADTQAEIKQLVDTHQDDQLNDAFYRTLEFGTGGLRGIMGAGSNRMNRYTLGMATQGLCNYLKISFPNQEIKVAIAHDSRNNSRLFAETVANIFSGNGITAYLFESLRPTPELSFA
;
A
#
# COMPACT_ATOMS: atom_id res chain seq x y z
N MET A 1 -3.20 20.27 -16.42
CA MET A 1 -4.62 20.61 -16.15
C MET A 1 -4.75 21.11 -14.72
N PRO A 2 -5.60 22.11 -14.40
CA PRO A 2 -5.77 22.55 -13.02
C PRO A 2 -6.31 21.41 -12.14
N LEU A 3 -5.90 21.38 -10.87
CA LEU A 3 -6.36 20.37 -9.90
C LEU A 3 -7.87 20.50 -9.66
N SER A 4 -8.59 19.37 -9.68
CA SER A 4 -10.00 19.35 -9.26
C SER A 4 -10.13 19.53 -7.75
N SER A 5 -11.32 19.96 -7.29
CA SER A 5 -11.62 20.07 -5.85
C SER A 5 -11.37 18.76 -5.09
N ASP A 6 -11.73 17.63 -5.71
CA ASP A 6 -11.59 16.30 -5.13
C ASP A 6 -10.12 15.89 -4.99
N VAL A 7 -9.31 16.18 -6.02
CA VAL A 7 -7.86 15.97 -5.98
C VAL A 7 -7.23 16.82 -4.89
N GLN A 8 -7.61 18.10 -4.79
CA GLN A 8 -7.09 18.99 -3.75
C GLN A 8 -7.42 18.49 -2.34
N GLN A 9 -8.65 17.99 -2.13
CA GLN A 9 -9.05 17.43 -0.84
C GLN A 9 -8.23 16.18 -0.46
N ARG A 10 -7.97 15.30 -1.43
CA ARG A 10 -7.11 14.12 -1.22
C ARG A 10 -5.68 14.53 -0.90
N ILE A 11 -5.11 15.49 -1.64
CA ILE A 11 -3.77 16.04 -1.35
C ILE A 11 -3.71 16.57 0.09
N ASN A 12 -4.67 17.40 0.49
CA ASN A 12 -4.71 17.97 1.84
C ASN A 12 -4.80 16.89 2.93
N THR A 13 -5.52 15.79 2.67
CA THR A 13 -5.58 14.65 3.59
C THR A 13 -4.20 14.01 3.77
N TRP A 14 -3.44 13.89 2.69
CA TRP A 14 -2.08 13.32 2.69
C TRP A 14 -1.02 14.26 3.28
N LEU A 15 -1.36 15.53 3.52
CA LEU A 15 -0.52 16.51 4.22
C LEU A 15 -0.79 16.58 5.72
N THR A 16 -1.64 15.70 6.26
CA THR A 16 -1.90 15.59 7.70
C THR A 16 -0.84 14.74 8.41
N PRO A 17 -0.71 14.82 9.76
CA PRO A 17 0.22 14.00 10.54
C PRO A 17 0.01 12.48 10.46
N ALA A 18 -1.07 12.00 9.82
CA ALA A 18 -1.27 10.58 9.54
C ALA A 18 -0.24 10.02 8.53
N TYR A 19 0.38 10.90 7.74
CA TYR A 19 1.38 10.55 6.75
C TYR A 19 2.77 11.03 7.18
N ASP A 20 3.82 10.25 6.87
CA ASP A 20 5.19 10.58 7.28
C ASP A 20 5.75 11.80 6.55
N ALA A 21 6.82 12.35 7.13
CA ALA A 21 7.47 13.55 6.64
C ALA A 21 7.98 13.40 5.20
N ASP A 22 8.49 12.22 4.82
CA ASP A 22 9.04 11.98 3.48
C ASP A 22 7.92 11.97 2.42
N THR A 23 6.82 11.28 2.72
CA THR A 23 5.60 11.27 1.89
C THR A 23 5.04 12.68 1.73
N GLN A 24 4.96 13.45 2.82
CA GLN A 24 4.51 14.84 2.76
C GLN A 24 5.47 15.72 1.97
N ALA A 25 6.78 15.50 2.08
CA ALA A 25 7.80 16.26 1.35
C ALA A 25 7.71 16.01 -0.15
N GLU A 26 7.51 14.77 -0.59
CA GLU A 26 7.28 14.43 -2.01
C GLU A 26 6.08 15.20 -2.58
N ILE A 27 4.96 15.22 -1.85
CA ILE A 27 3.75 15.95 -2.28
C ILE A 27 4.01 17.45 -2.33
N LYS A 28 4.63 18.03 -1.28
CA LYS A 28 4.94 19.47 -1.23
C LYS A 28 5.86 19.88 -2.37
N GLN A 29 6.87 19.08 -2.69
CA GLN A 29 7.76 19.35 -3.82
C GLN A 29 7.00 19.43 -5.14
N LEU A 30 6.05 18.52 -5.38
CA LEU A 30 5.21 18.56 -6.59
C LEU A 30 4.31 19.80 -6.63
N VAL A 31 3.77 20.23 -5.49
CA VAL A 31 2.98 21.47 -5.36
C VAL A 31 3.84 22.70 -5.63
N ASP A 32 5.00 22.81 -4.99
CA ASP A 32 5.91 23.95 -5.09
C ASP A 32 6.50 24.12 -6.51
N THR A 33 6.63 23.01 -7.25
CA THR A 33 7.12 22.99 -8.63
C THR A 33 5.99 23.00 -9.67
N HIS A 34 4.74 23.21 -9.25
CA HIS A 34 3.56 23.29 -10.12
C HIS A 34 3.39 22.08 -11.06
N GLN A 35 3.67 20.87 -10.56
CA GLN A 35 3.56 19.61 -11.31
C GLN A 35 2.13 19.07 -11.29
N ASP A 36 1.16 19.89 -11.70
CA ASP A 36 -0.28 19.59 -11.58
C ASP A 36 -0.70 18.29 -12.28
N ASP A 37 -0.06 17.95 -13.41
CA ASP A 37 -0.36 16.70 -14.12
C ASP A 37 0.07 15.46 -13.32
N GLN A 38 1.21 15.54 -12.61
CA GLN A 38 1.69 14.45 -11.74
C GLN A 38 0.82 14.33 -10.49
N LEU A 39 0.42 15.45 -9.90
CA LEU A 39 -0.50 15.50 -8.77
C LEU A 39 -1.88 14.94 -9.15
N ASN A 40 -2.41 15.33 -10.31
CA ASN A 40 -3.66 14.77 -10.82
C ASN A 40 -3.52 13.26 -10.98
N ASP A 41 -2.49 12.76 -11.67
CA ASP A 41 -2.30 11.31 -11.86
C ASP A 41 -2.10 10.55 -10.52
N ALA A 42 -1.46 11.15 -9.53
CA ALA A 42 -1.24 10.55 -8.22
C ALA A 42 -2.50 10.48 -7.34
N PHE A 43 -3.48 11.36 -7.56
CA PHE A 43 -4.61 11.54 -6.65
C PHE A 43 -6.01 11.43 -7.28
N TYR A 44 -6.15 11.38 -8.61
CA TYR A 44 -7.47 11.36 -9.27
C TYR A 44 -8.31 10.11 -8.95
N ARG A 45 -7.67 9.04 -8.49
CA ARG A 45 -8.33 7.78 -8.11
C ARG A 45 -7.58 7.09 -6.98
N THR A 46 -8.17 6.01 -6.49
CA THR A 46 -7.47 5.07 -5.62
C THR A 46 -6.92 3.93 -6.49
N LEU A 47 -5.76 3.41 -6.12
CA LEU A 47 -5.19 2.25 -6.79
C LEU A 47 -6.12 1.04 -6.61
N GLU A 48 -6.49 0.39 -7.71
CA GLU A 48 -7.45 -0.70 -7.70
C GLU A 48 -6.77 -2.07 -7.72
N PHE A 49 -7.43 -3.04 -7.09
CA PHE A 49 -6.99 -4.43 -7.10
C PHE A 49 -7.43 -5.12 -8.39
N GLY A 50 -6.48 -5.48 -9.25
CA GLY A 50 -6.73 -6.20 -10.51
C GLY A 50 -6.48 -7.70 -10.41
N THR A 51 -6.55 -8.40 -11.54
CA THR A 51 -6.23 -9.85 -11.63
C THR A 51 -4.81 -10.18 -11.18
N GLY A 52 -3.88 -9.24 -11.33
CA GLY A 52 -2.49 -9.36 -10.90
C GLY A 52 -2.17 -8.70 -9.55
N GLY A 53 -3.19 -8.42 -8.73
CA GLY A 53 -3.06 -7.68 -7.47
C GLY A 53 -3.04 -6.16 -7.65
N LEU A 54 -2.59 -5.45 -6.61
CA LEU A 54 -2.34 -4.01 -6.67
C LEU A 54 -1.06 -3.74 -7.48
N ARG A 55 -1.18 -2.95 -8.55
CA ARG A 55 -0.05 -2.58 -9.41
C ARG A 55 -0.16 -1.12 -9.81
N GLY A 56 0.91 -0.36 -9.58
CA GLY A 56 0.99 1.06 -9.91
C GLY A 56 2.41 1.59 -9.75
N ILE A 57 2.61 2.86 -10.12
CA ILE A 57 3.86 3.57 -9.92
C ILE A 57 4.08 3.77 -8.42
N MET A 58 5.32 3.56 -7.94
CA MET A 58 5.68 3.85 -6.55
C MET A 58 5.78 5.37 -6.34
N GLY A 59 5.27 5.84 -5.19
CA GLY A 59 5.32 7.26 -4.82
C GLY A 59 4.19 7.66 -3.88
N ALA A 60 4.13 8.95 -3.55
CA ALA A 60 3.07 9.51 -2.72
C ALA A 60 1.75 9.69 -3.51
N GLY A 61 0.64 9.31 -2.89
CA GLY A 61 -0.71 9.51 -3.44
C GLY A 61 -1.60 8.27 -3.43
N SER A 62 -2.90 8.49 -3.59
CA SER A 62 -3.91 7.42 -3.53
C SER A 62 -3.87 6.48 -4.73
N ASN A 63 -3.34 6.93 -5.87
CA ASN A 63 -3.13 6.14 -7.09
C ASN A 63 -1.65 5.69 -7.24
N ARG A 64 -0.99 5.43 -6.12
CA ARG A 64 0.41 4.98 -6.08
C ARG A 64 0.59 3.74 -5.22
N MET A 65 1.64 2.98 -5.55
CA MET A 65 2.15 1.91 -4.69
C MET A 65 3.00 2.53 -3.58
N ASN A 66 2.49 2.46 -2.36
CA ASN A 66 3.17 2.92 -1.15
C ASN A 66 2.64 2.17 0.06
N ARG A 67 3.30 2.35 1.21
CA ARG A 67 2.96 1.65 2.45
C ARG A 67 1.51 1.90 2.92
N TYR A 68 0.93 3.05 2.59
CA TYR A 68 -0.43 3.41 2.99
C TYR A 68 -1.48 2.68 2.14
N THR A 69 -1.31 2.69 0.82
CA THR A 69 -2.17 1.94 -0.10
C THR A 69 -2.14 0.44 0.21
N LEU A 70 -0.93 -0.12 0.41
CA LEU A 70 -0.79 -1.52 0.81
C LEU A 70 -1.40 -1.77 2.18
N GLY A 71 -1.13 -0.90 3.15
CA GLY A 71 -1.62 -1.08 4.51
C GLY A 71 -3.14 -1.04 4.62
N MET A 72 -3.79 -0.14 3.88
CA MET A 72 -5.25 -0.12 3.77
C MET A 72 -5.81 -1.43 3.19
N ALA A 73 -5.20 -1.94 2.10
CA ALA A 73 -5.64 -3.18 1.49
C ALA A 73 -5.42 -4.40 2.42
N THR A 74 -4.27 -4.48 3.08
CA THR A 74 -3.96 -5.53 4.05
C THR A 74 -4.88 -5.48 5.27
N GLN A 75 -5.17 -4.29 5.79
CA GLN A 75 -6.12 -4.14 6.90
C GLN A 75 -7.53 -4.58 6.47
N GLY A 76 -7.96 -4.21 5.26
CA GLY A 76 -9.22 -4.69 4.69
C GLY A 76 -9.27 -6.21 4.60
N LEU A 77 -8.18 -6.85 4.14
CA LEU A 77 -8.05 -8.31 4.10
C LEU A 77 -8.09 -8.93 5.50
N CYS A 78 -7.42 -8.34 6.49
CA CYS A 78 -7.50 -8.79 7.88
C CYS A 78 -8.94 -8.81 8.40
N ASN A 79 -9.68 -7.72 8.15
CA ASN A 79 -11.08 -7.59 8.56
C ASN A 79 -11.95 -8.65 7.87
N TYR A 80 -11.74 -8.84 6.56
CA TYR A 80 -12.46 -9.85 5.79
C TYR A 80 -12.20 -11.26 6.30
N LEU A 81 -10.93 -11.64 6.49
CA LEU A 81 -10.56 -12.98 6.98
C LEU A 81 -11.22 -13.30 8.34
N LYS A 82 -11.23 -12.33 9.27
CA LYS A 82 -11.87 -12.51 10.59
C LYS A 82 -13.38 -12.74 10.48
N ILE A 83 -14.06 -12.06 9.55
CA ILE A 83 -15.50 -12.24 9.32
C ILE A 83 -15.77 -13.59 8.62
N SER A 84 -14.94 -13.95 7.65
CA SER A 84 -15.12 -15.17 6.85
C SER A 84 -14.78 -16.45 7.62
N PHE A 85 -13.86 -16.38 8.57
CA PHE A 85 -13.34 -17.54 9.30
C PHE A 85 -13.32 -17.30 10.82
N PRO A 86 -14.47 -16.99 11.46
CA PRO A 86 -14.53 -16.47 12.83
C PRO A 86 -14.01 -17.42 13.92
N ASN A 87 -13.95 -18.72 13.64
CA ASN A 87 -13.54 -19.76 14.59
C ASN A 87 -12.32 -20.56 14.10
N GLN A 88 -11.54 -20.01 13.16
CA GLN A 88 -10.34 -20.66 12.66
C GLN A 88 -9.11 -19.85 13.03
N GLU A 89 -8.01 -20.55 13.30
CA GLU A 89 -6.72 -19.90 13.43
C GLU A 89 -6.26 -19.45 12.03
N ILE A 90 -6.20 -18.14 11.81
CA ILE A 90 -5.80 -17.57 10.54
C ILE A 90 -4.28 -17.37 10.54
N LYS A 91 -3.62 -17.84 9.48
CA LYS A 91 -2.19 -17.68 9.23
C LYS A 91 -1.97 -17.27 7.79
N VAL A 92 -0.90 -16.53 7.52
CA VAL A 92 -0.54 -16.08 6.17
C VAL A 92 0.93 -16.36 5.89
N ALA A 93 1.23 -16.78 4.66
CA ALA A 93 2.59 -16.82 4.12
C ALA A 93 2.83 -15.57 3.27
N ILE A 94 4.01 -14.95 3.42
CA ILE A 94 4.38 -13.71 2.74
C ILE A 94 5.75 -13.89 2.11
N ALA A 95 5.81 -13.73 0.80
CA ALA A 95 7.05 -13.71 0.02
C ALA A 95 7.17 -12.39 -0.75
N HIS A 96 8.37 -12.12 -1.23
CA HIS A 96 8.64 -10.95 -2.05
C HIS A 96 9.71 -11.23 -3.12
N ASP A 97 9.66 -10.47 -4.20
CA ASP A 97 10.61 -10.56 -5.32
C ASP A 97 11.70 -9.49 -5.22
N SER A 98 12.52 -9.37 -6.27
CA SER A 98 13.70 -8.49 -6.35
C SER A 98 13.39 -7.04 -6.71
N ARG A 99 12.12 -6.63 -6.79
CA ARG A 99 11.78 -5.23 -7.09
C ARG A 99 12.14 -4.31 -5.93
N ASN A 100 12.36 -3.03 -6.26
CA ASN A 100 12.62 -2.01 -5.26
C ASN A 100 11.50 -1.99 -4.22
N ASN A 101 11.86 -1.82 -2.95
CA ASN A 101 10.95 -1.80 -1.79
C ASN A 101 10.13 -3.08 -1.56
N SER A 102 10.32 -4.16 -2.32
CA SER A 102 9.58 -5.42 -2.12
C SER A 102 9.74 -5.97 -0.71
N ARG A 103 10.94 -5.92 -0.13
CA ARG A 103 11.18 -6.33 1.27
C ARG A 103 10.44 -5.44 2.26
N LEU A 104 10.57 -4.11 2.13
CA LEU A 104 9.90 -3.13 2.98
C LEU A 104 8.38 -3.33 2.98
N PHE A 105 7.79 -3.56 1.81
CA PHE A 105 6.38 -3.82 1.66
C PHE A 105 5.97 -5.16 2.28
N ALA A 106 6.74 -6.22 2.09
CA ALA A 106 6.47 -7.52 2.72
C ALA A 106 6.49 -7.43 4.26
N GLU A 107 7.46 -6.72 4.83
CA GLU A 107 7.55 -6.47 6.27
C GLU A 107 6.39 -5.60 6.77
N THR A 108 6.01 -4.57 6.02
CA THR A 108 4.86 -3.71 6.34
C THR A 108 3.58 -4.55 6.43
N VAL A 109 3.35 -5.41 5.45
CA VAL A 109 2.18 -6.30 5.40
C VAL A 109 2.22 -7.31 6.56
N ALA A 110 3.38 -7.92 6.84
CA ALA A 110 3.55 -8.83 7.96
C ALA A 110 3.23 -8.18 9.31
N ASN A 111 3.69 -6.94 9.52
CA ASN A 111 3.43 -6.17 10.74
C ASN A 111 1.94 -5.83 10.92
N ILE A 112 1.21 -5.59 9.83
CA ILE A 112 -0.23 -5.34 9.91
C ILE A 112 -0.99 -6.61 10.25
N PHE A 113 -0.63 -7.74 9.65
CA PHE A 113 -1.23 -9.03 10.01
C PHE A 113 -0.96 -9.38 11.48
N SER A 114 0.29 -9.27 11.94
CA SER A 114 0.66 -9.57 13.33
C SER A 114 -0.02 -8.61 14.31
N GLY A 115 -0.09 -7.31 13.99
CA GLY A 115 -0.84 -6.32 14.77
C GLY A 115 -2.35 -6.61 14.84
N ASN A 116 -2.88 -7.37 13.89
CA ASN A 116 -4.26 -7.87 13.89
C ASN A 116 -4.43 -9.22 14.58
N GLY A 117 -3.37 -9.79 15.18
CA GLY A 117 -3.40 -11.12 15.82
C GLY A 117 -3.39 -12.28 14.83
N ILE A 118 -2.98 -12.06 13.57
CA ILE A 118 -2.85 -13.09 12.54
C ILE A 118 -1.37 -13.47 12.43
N THR A 119 -1.06 -14.77 12.49
CA THR A 119 0.32 -15.25 12.36
C THR A 119 0.82 -15.04 10.93
N ALA A 120 1.90 -14.30 10.76
CA ALA A 120 2.52 -14.02 9.47
C ALA A 120 3.88 -14.71 9.35
N TYR A 121 4.01 -15.64 8.40
CA TYR A 121 5.26 -16.28 8.03
C TYR A 121 5.89 -15.52 6.85
N LEU A 122 6.91 -14.72 7.15
CA LEU A 122 7.67 -13.98 6.15
C LEU A 122 8.91 -14.79 5.76
N PHE A 123 9.08 -15.07 4.47
CA PHE A 123 10.31 -15.70 3.97
C PHE A 123 11.53 -14.81 4.23
N GLU A 124 12.64 -15.44 4.63
CA GLU A 124 13.88 -14.73 5.01
C GLU A 124 14.50 -13.93 3.85
N SER A 125 14.34 -14.43 2.63
CA SER A 125 14.91 -13.84 1.41
C SER A 125 13.94 -13.95 0.24
N LEU A 126 14.35 -13.40 -0.91
CA LEU A 126 13.58 -13.35 -2.15
C LEU A 126 13.04 -14.74 -2.54
N ARG A 127 11.79 -14.81 -2.98
CA ARG A 127 11.14 -16.06 -3.40
C ARG A 127 10.25 -15.90 -4.62
N PRO A 128 10.24 -16.89 -5.54
CA PRO A 128 9.34 -16.87 -6.68
C PRO A 128 7.92 -17.24 -6.23
N THR A 129 6.90 -16.72 -6.93
CA THR A 129 5.49 -16.97 -6.61
C THR A 129 5.11 -18.46 -6.46
N PRO A 130 5.65 -19.41 -7.27
CA PRO A 130 5.36 -20.83 -7.08
C PRO A 130 5.81 -21.39 -5.72
N GLU A 131 6.90 -20.88 -5.14
CA GLU A 131 7.35 -21.33 -3.81
C GLU A 131 6.43 -20.81 -2.71
N LEU A 132 5.94 -19.57 -2.84
CA LEU A 132 4.88 -19.04 -1.97
C LEU A 132 3.60 -19.88 -2.05
N SER A 133 3.22 -20.34 -3.25
CA SER A 133 2.02 -21.16 -3.44
C SER A 133 2.15 -22.57 -2.86
N PHE A 134 3.37 -23.08 -2.68
CA PHE A 134 3.62 -24.41 -2.15
C PHE A 134 3.63 -24.43 -0.60
N ALA A 135 4.09 -23.35 0.02
CA ALA A 135 4.20 -23.19 1.47
C ALA A 135 2.83 -23.10 2.17
#